data_AF-A0A177TVP8-F1
#
_entry.id   AF-A0A177TVP8-F1
#
_cell.length_a   1.000
_cell.length_b   1.000
_cell.length_c   1.000
_cell.angle_alpha   90.00
_cell.angle_beta   90.00
_cell.angle_gamma   90.00
#
_symmetry.space_group_name_H-M   'P 1'
#
loop_
_entity.id
_entity.type
_entity.pdbx_description
1 polymer ?
#
loop_
_entity_poly.entity_id
_entity_poly.type
_entity_poly.pdbx_seq_one_letter_code
_entity_poly.pdbx_strand_id
1 'polypeptide(L)'
;MHGSSAMLDVQQSQQRTPLWLDCDPGHDDACALLLAIHHPSLELLGVSTVGGNAPGANTCANAAQLLVALGAPESVELWRGSDLPLLKPARSGDVAIHGEGGLGGVVGLPPLSDPAVQRRFTGPRSSVCILETSLIPPHEPAAVVIRLAELIGARIREGKPKLHIVITGPCTNIALFCKMYPHLLAGVEQIVLMGGSAGRAGNRGPLAEFNILCDPEAATIVFDADIKVVMAGLNVTHSAIFTQHLHARLLNGPSSAPTSGPSPIRTLLSSILTFFSHTYASEFGFLLGPPVHDSLAVMYLIDPKLFWTYEPAVTAIYGQKHSNASSKSRMPTEQAVSEIVPNGDVDDGHTSGLARSVDGDRPLVPPQRYQVRVECSSGSLAEGATVVDWWNNWGLEHDGWGRGGKNVEVLEEVDLEKMWATFMEVVDRAEGILHPDH
;
A
#
# COMPACT_ATOMS: atom_id res chain seq x y z
N MET A 1 -9.93 -5.25 -57.84
CA MET A 1 -10.40 -6.52 -57.25
C MET A 1 -9.33 -7.03 -56.29
N HIS A 2 -9.68 -7.13 -55.00
CA HIS A 2 -9.33 -8.22 -54.05
C HIS A 2 -7.85 -8.64 -53.94
N GLY A 3 -7.16 -8.61 -52.80
CA GLY A 3 -7.51 -8.41 -51.40
C GLY A 3 -6.54 -9.21 -50.52
N SER A 4 -6.33 -8.75 -49.26
CA SER A 4 -5.88 -9.50 -48.06
C SER A 4 -4.51 -10.21 -48.11
N SER A 5 -3.61 -10.04 -47.15
CA SER A 5 -3.77 -10.34 -45.72
C SER A 5 -2.66 -9.59 -44.98
N ALA A 6 -2.95 -8.57 -44.17
CA ALA A 6 -3.40 -8.72 -42.78
C ALA A 6 -2.48 -9.68 -42.00
N MET A 7 -1.22 -9.26 -41.81
CA MET A 7 -0.49 -9.63 -40.59
C MET A 7 -1.23 -8.97 -39.43
N LEU A 8 -2.25 -9.67 -38.94
CA LEU A 8 -2.92 -9.36 -37.69
C LEU A 8 -1.88 -9.50 -36.59
N ASP A 9 -1.57 -8.37 -35.96
CA ASP A 9 -1.05 -8.29 -34.60
C ASP A 9 -1.87 -9.22 -33.71
N VAL A 10 -1.31 -10.38 -33.40
CA VAL A 10 -1.74 -11.15 -32.24
C VAL A 10 -1.00 -10.54 -31.04
N GLN A 11 -1.43 -9.34 -30.63
CA GLN A 11 -1.25 -8.93 -29.25
C GLN A 11 -2.09 -9.90 -28.43
N GLN A 12 -1.45 -10.90 -27.81
CA GLN A 12 -2.06 -11.60 -26.69
C GLN A 12 -2.46 -10.52 -25.69
N SER A 13 -3.76 -10.23 -25.58
CA SER A 13 -4.28 -9.35 -24.55
C SER A 13 -3.91 -9.99 -23.22
N GLN A 14 -2.83 -9.53 -22.61
CA GLN A 14 -2.40 -10.00 -21.31
C GLN A 14 -3.58 -9.76 -20.36
N GLN A 15 -4.11 -10.85 -19.80
CA GLN A 15 -5.30 -10.78 -18.97
C GLN A 15 -4.96 -9.91 -17.75
N ARG A 16 -5.67 -8.79 -17.59
CA ARG A 16 -5.42 -7.85 -16.49
C ARG A 16 -5.79 -8.48 -15.15
N THR A 17 -5.07 -8.09 -14.11
CA THR A 17 -5.30 -8.49 -12.73
C THR A 17 -6.49 -7.71 -12.16
N PRO A 18 -7.64 -8.36 -11.88
CA PRO A 18 -8.80 -7.71 -11.31
C PRO A 18 -8.54 -7.32 -9.85
N LEU A 19 -8.76 -6.05 -9.53
CA LEU A 19 -8.41 -5.46 -8.24
C LEU A 19 -9.63 -4.77 -7.59
N TRP A 20 -9.78 -4.96 -6.29
CA TRP A 20 -10.58 -4.11 -5.41
C TRP A 20 -9.67 -3.40 -4.40
N LEU A 21 -9.80 -2.08 -4.26
CA LEU A 21 -9.02 -1.28 -3.32
C LEU A 21 -9.89 -0.82 -2.15
N ASP A 22 -9.54 -1.21 -0.92
CA ASP A 22 -10.16 -0.75 0.32
C ASP A 22 -9.24 0.27 1.00
N CYS A 23 -9.63 1.54 1.04
CA CYS A 23 -8.74 2.65 1.38
C CYS A 23 -9.39 3.67 2.32
N ASP A 24 -8.60 4.56 2.91
CA ASP A 24 -9.07 5.69 3.71
C ASP A 24 -8.49 7.01 3.21
N PRO A 25 -8.84 7.44 1.97
CA PRO A 25 -8.01 8.33 1.18
C PRO A 25 -7.43 9.56 1.90
N GLY A 26 -6.14 9.41 2.20
CA GLY A 26 -5.15 10.46 2.42
C GLY A 26 -4.29 10.67 1.18
N HIS A 27 -3.13 11.28 1.36
CA HIS A 27 -2.29 11.74 0.25
C HIS A 27 -1.56 10.59 -0.45
N ASP A 28 -1.08 9.58 0.26
CA ASP A 28 -0.43 8.40 -0.34
C ASP A 28 -1.42 7.40 -0.95
N ASP A 29 -2.66 7.29 -0.42
CA ASP A 29 -3.74 6.54 -1.08
C ASP A 29 -4.02 7.04 -2.51
N ALA A 30 -3.89 8.35 -2.75
CA ALA A 30 -4.06 8.92 -4.08
C ALA A 30 -3.02 8.38 -5.07
N CYS A 31 -1.81 8.07 -4.60
CA CYS A 31 -0.76 7.44 -5.40
C CYS A 31 -1.10 5.96 -5.68
N ALA A 32 -1.63 5.24 -4.70
CA ALA A 32 -2.13 3.89 -4.89
C ALA A 32 -3.30 3.83 -5.90
N LEU A 33 -4.24 4.77 -5.81
CA LEU A 33 -5.34 4.94 -6.77
C LEU A 33 -4.82 5.22 -8.18
N LEU A 34 -3.84 6.12 -8.34
CA LEU A 34 -3.23 6.40 -9.64
C LEU A 34 -2.67 5.12 -10.28
N LEU A 35 -1.91 4.33 -9.52
CA LEU A 35 -1.36 3.05 -9.95
C LEU A 35 -2.47 2.05 -10.34
N ALA A 36 -3.48 1.90 -9.49
CA ALA A 36 -4.59 0.99 -9.71
C ALA A 36 -5.44 1.34 -10.95
N ILE A 37 -5.61 2.63 -11.25
CA ILE A 37 -6.38 3.10 -12.40
C ILE A 37 -5.60 2.93 -13.70
N HIS A 38 -4.33 3.32 -13.71
CA HIS A 38 -3.60 3.55 -14.97
C HIS A 38 -2.60 2.46 -15.34
N HIS A 39 -2.14 1.62 -14.39
CA HIS A 39 -1.17 0.58 -14.73
C HIS A 39 -1.81 -0.48 -15.65
N PRO A 40 -1.22 -0.81 -16.82
CA PRO A 40 -1.87 -1.61 -17.85
C PRO A 40 -2.11 -3.07 -17.46
N SER A 41 -1.38 -3.60 -16.47
CA SER A 41 -1.60 -4.95 -15.94
C SER A 41 -2.76 -5.05 -14.97
N LEU A 42 -3.33 -3.94 -14.49
CA LEU A 42 -4.39 -3.91 -13.48
C LEU A 42 -5.75 -3.59 -14.10
N GLU A 43 -6.79 -4.12 -13.48
CA GLU A 43 -8.18 -3.79 -13.74
C GLU A 43 -8.85 -3.45 -12.41
N LEU A 44 -8.87 -2.17 -12.05
CA LEU A 44 -9.60 -1.70 -10.87
C LEU A 44 -11.11 -1.87 -11.13
N LEU A 45 -11.76 -2.71 -10.33
CA LEU A 45 -13.19 -3.00 -10.44
C LEU A 45 -14.02 -2.14 -9.50
N GLY A 46 -13.46 -1.79 -8.35
CA GLY A 46 -14.15 -0.99 -7.36
C GLY A 46 -13.23 -0.53 -6.24
N VAL A 47 -13.71 0.47 -5.53
CA VAL A 47 -13.09 1.06 -4.36
C VAL A 47 -14.10 1.03 -3.21
N SER A 48 -13.66 0.62 -2.04
CA SER A 48 -14.39 0.87 -0.79
C SER A 48 -13.61 1.81 0.10
N THR A 49 -14.33 2.65 0.86
CA THR A 49 -13.70 3.54 1.83
C THR A 49 -13.95 3.12 3.26
N VAL A 50 -12.98 3.37 4.13
CA VAL A 50 -13.08 3.15 5.58
C VAL A 50 -12.69 4.44 6.33
N GLY A 51 -13.15 4.59 7.57
CA GLY A 51 -12.66 5.64 8.46
C GLY A 51 -11.23 5.34 8.94
N GLY A 52 -10.39 6.36 8.99
CA GLY A 52 -8.97 6.20 9.34
C GLY A 52 -8.27 7.56 9.35
N ASN A 53 -7.49 7.87 8.30
CA ASN A 53 -6.80 9.14 8.11
C ASN A 53 -7.70 10.37 8.32
N ALA A 54 -8.97 10.25 7.94
CA ALA A 54 -10.04 11.20 8.25
C ALA A 54 -11.33 10.45 8.63
N PRO A 55 -12.38 11.16 9.13
CA PRO A 55 -13.69 10.56 9.33
C PRO A 55 -14.22 9.91 8.04
N GLY A 56 -14.96 8.81 8.15
CA GLY A 56 -15.35 8.00 6.98
C GLY A 56 -16.17 8.72 5.91
N ALA A 57 -16.91 9.78 6.27
CA ALA A 57 -17.56 10.66 5.30
C ALA A 57 -16.55 11.39 4.42
N ASN A 58 -15.47 11.88 5.02
CA ASN A 58 -14.42 12.63 4.35
C ASN A 58 -13.58 11.72 3.47
N THR A 59 -13.19 10.52 3.96
CA THR A 59 -12.45 9.55 3.15
C THR A 59 -13.27 9.11 1.92
N CYS A 60 -14.59 8.94 2.08
CA CYS A 60 -15.51 8.68 0.96
C CYS A 60 -15.58 9.84 -0.05
N ALA A 61 -15.69 11.08 0.44
CA ALA A 61 -15.68 12.27 -0.42
C ALA A 61 -14.35 12.41 -1.18
N ASN A 62 -13.23 12.19 -0.49
CA ASN A 62 -11.87 12.21 -1.06
C ASN A 62 -11.72 11.17 -2.17
N ALA A 63 -12.16 9.92 -1.94
CA ALA A 63 -12.17 8.88 -2.98
C ALA A 63 -12.93 9.35 -4.22
N ALA A 64 -14.14 9.90 -4.05
CA ALA A 64 -14.96 10.35 -5.18
C ALA A 64 -14.28 11.45 -5.98
N GLN A 65 -13.67 12.44 -5.30
CA GLN A 65 -12.94 13.53 -5.94
C GLN A 65 -11.69 13.03 -6.66
N LEU A 66 -10.91 12.14 -6.03
CA LEU A 66 -9.72 11.54 -6.62
C LEU A 66 -10.06 10.67 -7.83
N LEU A 67 -11.10 9.83 -7.77
CA LEU A 67 -11.52 9.02 -8.91
C LEU A 67 -11.91 9.87 -10.13
N VAL A 68 -12.47 11.07 -9.92
CA VAL A 68 -12.71 12.03 -11.00
C VAL A 68 -11.40 12.68 -11.47
N ALA A 69 -10.62 13.23 -10.53
CA ALA A 69 -9.39 13.96 -10.84
C ALA A 69 -8.33 13.09 -11.55
N LEU A 70 -8.26 11.81 -11.17
CA LEU A 70 -7.36 10.81 -11.75
C LEU A 70 -7.95 10.12 -12.98
N GLY A 71 -9.16 10.46 -13.43
CA GLY A 71 -9.73 9.91 -14.67
C GLY A 71 -10.14 8.44 -14.60
N ALA A 72 -10.57 7.93 -13.43
CA ALA A 72 -11.03 6.55 -13.32
C ALA A 72 -12.20 6.28 -14.29
N PRO A 73 -12.30 5.09 -14.90
CA PRO A 73 -13.49 4.73 -15.67
C PRO A 73 -14.78 4.82 -14.84
N GLU A 74 -15.91 5.15 -15.45
CA GLU A 74 -17.24 5.17 -14.78
C GLU A 74 -17.68 3.75 -14.34
N SER A 75 -17.05 2.70 -14.87
CA SER A 75 -17.27 1.32 -14.45
C SER A 75 -16.63 0.99 -13.10
N VAL A 76 -15.73 1.83 -12.59
CA VAL A 76 -15.14 1.66 -11.25
C VAL A 76 -16.17 2.11 -10.22
N GLU A 77 -16.65 1.16 -9.43
CA GLU A 77 -17.62 1.44 -8.37
C GLU A 77 -16.94 2.10 -7.15
N LEU A 78 -17.68 2.92 -6.41
CA LEU A 78 -17.21 3.50 -5.15
C LEU A 78 -18.26 3.29 -4.05
N TRP A 79 -17.86 2.59 -2.99
CA TRP A 79 -18.73 2.22 -1.88
C TRP A 79 -18.20 2.77 -0.55
N ARG A 80 -19.07 3.43 0.22
CA ARG A 80 -18.75 3.84 1.59
C ARG A 80 -18.86 2.65 2.53
N GLY A 81 -17.77 2.31 3.21
CA GLY A 81 -17.72 1.26 4.22
C GLY A 81 -17.86 1.78 5.64
N SER A 82 -17.16 1.15 6.58
CA SER A 82 -17.25 1.44 8.01
C SER A 82 -16.56 2.76 8.38
N ASP A 83 -17.28 3.61 9.12
CA ASP A 83 -16.72 4.80 9.76
C ASP A 83 -15.99 4.45 11.07
N LEU A 84 -16.22 3.25 11.62
CA LEU A 84 -15.77 2.83 12.95
C LEU A 84 -14.97 1.52 12.89
N PRO A 85 -13.97 1.35 13.77
CA PRO A 85 -13.38 0.03 14.04
C PRO A 85 -14.41 -0.98 14.54
N LEU A 86 -14.08 -2.28 14.49
CA LEU A 86 -14.98 -3.36 14.89
C LEU A 86 -15.45 -3.26 16.35
N LEU A 87 -14.51 -3.00 17.27
CA LEU A 87 -14.80 -3.00 18.72
C LEU A 87 -14.53 -1.64 19.38
N LYS A 88 -13.65 -0.84 18.80
CA LYS A 88 -13.12 0.37 19.42
C LYS A 88 -13.86 1.62 18.98
N PRO A 89 -13.85 2.70 19.78
CA PRO A 89 -14.21 4.00 19.26
C PRO A 89 -13.29 4.40 18.11
N ALA A 90 -13.79 5.21 17.18
CA ALA A 90 -12.95 5.78 16.13
C ALA A 90 -11.77 6.54 16.75
N ARG A 91 -10.58 6.28 16.22
CA ARG A 91 -9.41 7.10 16.51
C ARG A 91 -9.61 8.43 15.79
N SER A 92 -9.33 9.55 16.47
CA SER A 92 -9.28 10.85 15.79
C SER A 92 -8.31 10.72 14.61
N GLY A 93 -8.79 11.01 13.39
CA GLY A 93 -7.96 10.95 12.18
C GLY A 93 -6.70 11.79 12.35
N ASP A 94 -5.67 11.48 11.58
CA ASP A 94 -4.38 12.16 11.72
C ASP A 94 -4.41 13.56 11.11
N VAL A 95 -5.17 14.48 11.71
CA VAL A 95 -5.34 15.85 11.22
C VAL A 95 -4.00 16.55 10.99
N ALA A 96 -2.96 16.19 11.76
CA ALA A 96 -1.61 16.72 11.58
C ALA A 96 -0.95 16.23 10.28
N ILE A 97 -1.17 14.96 9.90
CA ILE A 97 -0.60 14.32 8.69
C ILE A 97 -1.56 14.33 7.50
N HIS A 98 -2.86 14.58 7.62
CA HIS A 98 -3.80 14.53 6.48
C HIS A 98 -4.68 15.78 6.35
N GLY A 99 -4.60 16.70 7.32
CA GLY A 99 -5.49 17.86 7.43
C GLY A 99 -6.91 17.46 7.87
N GLU A 100 -7.73 18.44 8.20
CA GLU A 100 -9.09 18.21 8.77
C GLU A 100 -10.00 17.42 7.81
N GLY A 101 -9.74 17.53 6.51
CA GLY A 101 -10.46 16.84 5.44
C GLY A 101 -9.85 15.52 4.96
N GLY A 102 -8.63 15.15 5.36
CA GLY A 102 -7.89 14.01 4.80
C GLY A 102 -7.08 14.31 3.54
N LEU A 103 -7.48 15.33 2.74
CA LEU A 103 -6.76 15.83 1.55
C LEU A 103 -6.49 17.34 1.62
N GLY A 104 -6.09 17.84 2.80
CA GLY A 104 -5.77 19.25 2.99
C GLY A 104 -4.75 19.79 1.96
N GLY A 105 -4.98 21.00 1.45
CA GLY A 105 -4.05 21.75 0.59
C GLY A 105 -3.76 21.16 -0.80
N VAL A 106 -4.46 20.09 -1.20
CA VAL A 106 -4.36 19.53 -2.55
C VAL A 106 -4.98 20.49 -3.57
N VAL A 107 -4.28 20.69 -4.68
CA VAL A 107 -4.69 21.57 -5.78
C VAL A 107 -5.22 20.73 -6.94
N GLY A 108 -6.33 21.16 -7.54
CA GLY A 108 -6.88 20.52 -8.75
C GLY A 108 -7.91 19.41 -8.48
N LEU A 109 -8.33 19.22 -7.23
CA LEU A 109 -9.49 18.38 -6.92
C LEU A 109 -10.79 19.08 -7.36
N PRO A 110 -11.71 18.37 -8.04
CA PRO A 110 -13.05 18.91 -8.30
C PRO A 110 -13.80 19.11 -6.98
N PRO A 111 -14.65 20.13 -6.86
CA PRO A 111 -15.46 20.33 -5.66
C PRO A 111 -16.41 19.14 -5.45
N LEU A 112 -16.74 18.83 -4.20
CA LEU A 112 -17.67 17.73 -3.89
C LEU A 112 -19.04 17.91 -4.58
N SER A 113 -19.47 19.15 -4.81
CA SER A 113 -20.71 19.47 -5.52
C SER A 113 -20.66 19.24 -7.04
N ASP A 114 -19.49 18.91 -7.61
CA ASP A 114 -19.35 18.62 -9.03
C ASP A 114 -20.24 17.43 -9.43
N PRO A 115 -21.06 17.53 -10.49
CA PRO A 115 -21.91 16.43 -10.95
C PRO A 115 -21.14 15.14 -11.26
N ALA A 116 -19.89 15.22 -11.74
CA ALA A 116 -19.05 14.05 -11.98
C ALA A 116 -18.65 13.36 -10.67
N VAL A 117 -18.32 14.13 -9.64
CA VAL A 117 -18.02 13.59 -8.30
C VAL A 117 -19.28 12.96 -7.70
N GLN A 118 -20.41 13.66 -7.79
CA GLN A 118 -21.70 13.16 -7.28
C GLN A 118 -22.18 11.87 -7.96
N ARG A 119 -21.77 11.61 -9.21
CA ARG A 119 -22.06 10.35 -9.90
C ARG A 119 -21.22 9.16 -9.43
N ARG A 120 -20.07 9.40 -8.78
CA ARG A 120 -19.20 8.32 -8.29
C ARG A 120 -19.82 7.50 -7.18
N PHE A 121 -20.65 8.12 -6.35
CA PHE A 121 -21.27 7.43 -5.23
C PHE A 121 -22.21 6.32 -5.71
N THR A 122 -21.80 5.06 -5.52
CA THR A 122 -22.62 3.89 -5.81
C THR A 122 -23.36 3.43 -4.55
N GLY A 123 -24.64 3.09 -4.70
CA GLY A 123 -25.49 2.64 -3.60
C GLY A 123 -26.95 3.10 -3.75
N PRO A 124 -27.90 2.45 -3.06
CA PRO A 124 -29.26 2.94 -3.02
C PRO A 124 -29.26 4.31 -2.33
N ARG A 125 -29.52 5.38 -3.09
CA ARG A 125 -30.17 6.55 -2.49
C ARG A 125 -31.51 6.03 -2.02
N SER A 126 -31.62 5.65 -0.74
CA SER A 126 -32.88 5.16 -0.19
C SER A 126 -33.97 6.12 -0.67
N SER A 127 -35.17 5.61 -0.99
CA SER A 127 -36.31 6.46 -1.34
C SER A 127 -36.68 7.44 -0.20
N VAL A 128 -36.03 7.31 0.96
CA VAL A 128 -36.04 8.22 2.11
C VAL A 128 -35.03 9.38 1.96
N CYS A 129 -33.92 9.21 1.23
CA CYS A 129 -32.91 10.24 0.94
C CYS A 129 -33.32 11.27 -0.13
N ILE A 130 -34.52 11.18 -0.72
CA ILE A 130 -35.03 12.26 -1.60
C ILE A 130 -35.32 13.54 -0.77
N LEU A 131 -35.22 13.46 0.57
CA LEU A 131 -35.39 14.56 1.50
C LEU A 131 -34.09 15.10 2.14
N GLU A 132 -32.91 14.53 1.85
CA GLU A 132 -31.67 14.94 2.52
C GLU A 132 -30.71 15.74 1.62
N THR A 133 -30.30 16.89 2.12
CA THR A 133 -29.33 17.84 1.55
C THR A 133 -27.87 17.36 1.59
N SER A 134 -27.60 16.09 1.92
CA SER A 134 -26.24 15.56 2.07
C SER A 134 -25.64 15.16 0.72
N LEU A 135 -24.44 15.66 0.44
CA LEU A 135 -23.66 15.35 -0.76
C LEU A 135 -22.91 14.01 -0.67
N ILE A 136 -22.99 13.32 0.48
CA ILE A 136 -22.24 12.08 0.78
C ILE A 136 -23.25 10.99 1.19
N PRO A 137 -23.11 9.74 0.69
CA PRO A 137 -23.96 8.62 1.08
C PRO A 137 -23.95 8.34 2.59
N PRO A 138 -25.02 7.77 3.18
CA PRO A 138 -25.03 7.40 4.58
C PRO A 138 -23.97 6.34 4.93
N HIS A 139 -23.66 6.23 6.21
CA HIS A 139 -22.76 5.19 6.74
C HIS A 139 -23.48 3.83 6.73
N GLU A 140 -23.17 2.99 5.74
CA GLU A 140 -23.77 1.67 5.53
C GLU A 140 -22.68 0.60 5.29
N PRO A 141 -21.91 0.19 6.33
CA PRO A 141 -20.76 -0.71 6.17
C PRO A 141 -21.14 -2.07 5.56
N ALA A 142 -22.37 -2.52 5.79
CA ALA A 142 -22.89 -3.75 5.19
C ALA A 142 -22.93 -3.70 3.65
N ALA A 143 -23.06 -2.52 3.04
CA ALA A 143 -23.13 -2.37 1.59
C ALA A 143 -21.84 -2.84 0.90
N VAL A 144 -20.67 -2.47 1.42
CA VAL A 144 -19.36 -2.95 0.92
C VAL A 144 -19.26 -4.46 1.01
N VAL A 145 -19.62 -5.04 2.16
CA VAL A 145 -19.50 -6.49 2.42
C VAL A 145 -20.43 -7.28 1.49
N ILE A 146 -21.68 -6.82 1.32
CA ILE A 146 -22.64 -7.43 0.38
C ILE A 146 -22.13 -7.30 -1.05
N ARG A 147 -21.62 -6.12 -1.43
CA ARG A 147 -21.15 -5.90 -2.80
C ARG A 147 -19.95 -6.78 -3.15
N LEU A 148 -18.96 -6.89 -2.27
CA LEU A 148 -17.84 -7.80 -2.43
C LEU A 148 -18.32 -9.25 -2.60
N ALA A 149 -19.29 -9.68 -1.78
CA ALA A 149 -19.88 -11.01 -1.89
C ALA A 149 -20.58 -11.25 -3.24
N GLU A 150 -21.35 -10.28 -3.73
CA GLU A 150 -22.00 -10.34 -5.04
C GLU A 150 -20.98 -10.40 -6.17
N LEU A 151 -19.98 -9.51 -6.16
CA LEU A 151 -18.94 -9.42 -7.17
C LEU A 151 -18.15 -10.74 -7.22
N ILE A 152 -17.62 -11.20 -6.10
CA ILE A 152 -16.83 -12.42 -6.01
C ILE A 152 -17.68 -13.64 -6.37
N GLY A 153 -18.91 -13.72 -5.86
CA GLY A 153 -19.84 -14.80 -6.20
C GLY A 153 -20.18 -14.85 -7.69
N ALA A 154 -20.39 -13.71 -8.34
CA ALA A 154 -20.61 -13.63 -9.79
C ALA A 154 -19.37 -14.09 -10.56
N ARG A 155 -18.17 -13.63 -10.16
CA ARG A 155 -16.91 -14.04 -10.79
C ARG A 155 -16.68 -15.55 -10.71
N ILE A 156 -16.96 -16.17 -9.56
CA ILE A 156 -16.87 -17.63 -9.39
C ILE A 156 -17.84 -18.34 -10.35
N ARG A 157 -19.12 -17.94 -10.38
CA ARG A 157 -20.13 -18.56 -11.25
C ARG A 157 -19.81 -18.43 -12.74
N GLU A 158 -19.22 -17.31 -13.13
CA GLU A 158 -18.86 -16.98 -14.51
C GLU A 158 -17.47 -17.51 -14.92
N GLY A 159 -16.72 -18.14 -14.01
CA GLY A 159 -15.37 -18.62 -14.28
C GLY A 159 -14.37 -17.50 -14.59
N LYS A 160 -14.61 -16.29 -14.06
CA LYS A 160 -13.70 -15.15 -14.21
C LYS A 160 -12.47 -15.30 -13.31
N PRO A 161 -11.35 -14.62 -13.61
CA PRO A 161 -10.17 -14.62 -12.74
C PRO A 161 -10.52 -14.22 -11.30
N LYS A 162 -9.84 -14.80 -10.33
CA LYS A 162 -10.03 -14.46 -8.91
C LYS A 162 -9.69 -13.01 -8.64
N LEU A 163 -10.40 -12.41 -7.69
CA LEU A 163 -10.22 -11.01 -7.30
C LEU A 163 -8.97 -10.84 -6.45
N HIS A 164 -8.23 -9.75 -6.65
CA HIS A 164 -7.20 -9.30 -5.73
C HIS A 164 -7.76 -8.18 -4.87
N ILE A 165 -7.48 -8.20 -3.58
CA ILE A 165 -7.91 -7.15 -2.65
C ILE A 165 -6.66 -6.44 -2.15
N VAL A 166 -6.63 -5.11 -2.31
CA VAL A 166 -5.61 -4.26 -1.69
C VAL A 166 -6.27 -3.48 -0.56
N ILE A 167 -5.60 -3.42 0.59
CA ILE A 167 -6.03 -2.64 1.76
C ILE A 167 -4.97 -1.57 2.03
N THR A 168 -5.35 -0.30 2.01
CA THR A 168 -4.47 0.83 2.34
C THR A 168 -4.94 1.62 3.57
N GLY A 169 -6.07 1.23 4.16
CA GLY A 169 -6.55 1.75 5.44
C GLY A 169 -6.76 0.67 6.51
N PRO A 170 -7.48 1.00 7.61
CA PRO A 170 -7.89 0.02 8.59
C PRO A 170 -8.66 -1.16 7.98
N CYS A 171 -8.33 -2.39 8.40
CA CYS A 171 -8.81 -3.64 7.78
C CYS A 171 -10.31 -3.94 7.97
N THR A 172 -11.11 -3.03 8.52
CA THR A 172 -12.45 -3.28 9.06
C THR A 172 -13.41 -3.87 8.02
N ASN A 173 -13.49 -3.27 6.82
CA ASN A 173 -14.41 -3.72 5.79
C ASN A 173 -14.09 -5.16 5.33
N ILE A 174 -12.82 -5.44 5.08
CA ILE A 174 -12.37 -6.75 4.61
C ILE A 174 -12.47 -7.80 5.72
N ALA A 175 -12.21 -7.43 6.98
CA ALA A 175 -12.42 -8.32 8.12
C ALA A 175 -13.89 -8.76 8.26
N LEU A 176 -14.83 -7.83 8.10
CA LEU A 176 -16.27 -8.15 8.07
C LEU A 176 -16.60 -9.11 6.92
N PHE A 177 -16.08 -8.85 5.71
CA PHE A 177 -16.27 -9.75 4.57
C PHE A 177 -15.73 -11.16 4.84
N CYS A 178 -14.49 -11.28 5.33
CA CYS A 178 -13.85 -12.56 5.65
C CYS A 178 -14.66 -13.38 6.67
N LYS A 179 -15.30 -12.73 7.66
CA LYS A 179 -16.13 -13.41 8.66
C LYS A 179 -17.53 -13.73 8.18
N MET A 180 -18.16 -12.85 7.40
CA MET A 180 -19.54 -13.03 6.94
C MET A 180 -19.63 -14.01 5.75
N TYR A 181 -18.62 -14.02 4.87
CA TYR A 181 -18.60 -14.82 3.65
C TYR A 181 -17.31 -15.64 3.47
N PRO A 182 -16.87 -16.45 4.45
CA PRO A 182 -15.60 -17.18 4.38
C PRO A 182 -15.50 -18.12 3.18
N HIS A 183 -16.62 -18.69 2.73
CA HIS A 183 -16.67 -19.57 1.55
C HIS A 183 -16.35 -18.85 0.23
N LEU A 184 -16.49 -17.52 0.17
CA LEU A 184 -16.18 -16.72 -1.02
C LEU A 184 -14.69 -16.37 -1.12
N LEU A 185 -13.87 -16.63 -0.09
CA LEU A 185 -12.41 -16.50 -0.18
C LEU A 185 -11.83 -17.39 -1.30
N ALA A 186 -12.51 -18.46 -1.68
CA ALA A 186 -12.15 -19.28 -2.84
C ALA A 186 -12.11 -18.50 -4.18
N GLY A 187 -12.82 -17.37 -4.27
CA GLY A 187 -12.83 -16.45 -5.41
C GLY A 187 -11.86 -15.27 -5.28
N VAL A 188 -11.08 -15.21 -4.20
CA VAL A 188 -10.03 -14.21 -3.97
C VAL A 188 -8.67 -14.90 -4.17
N GLU A 189 -7.74 -14.22 -4.85
CA GLU A 189 -6.39 -14.76 -5.09
C GLU A 189 -5.47 -14.47 -3.91
N GLN A 190 -5.48 -13.22 -3.45
CA GLN A 190 -4.66 -12.75 -2.33
C GLN A 190 -5.19 -11.41 -1.80
N ILE A 191 -4.83 -11.12 -0.55
CA ILE A 191 -5.01 -9.83 0.10
C ILE A 191 -3.63 -9.20 0.28
N VAL A 192 -3.43 -7.98 -0.21
CA VAL A 192 -2.17 -7.24 -0.04
C VAL A 192 -2.48 -5.99 0.76
N LEU A 193 -1.90 -5.85 1.95
CA LEU A 193 -2.18 -4.71 2.81
C LEU A 193 -0.95 -3.85 3.05
N MET A 194 -1.16 -2.53 3.07
CA MET A 194 -0.25 -1.58 3.71
C MET A 194 -0.64 -1.52 5.18
N GLY A 195 0.31 -1.87 6.05
CA GLY A 195 0.10 -1.82 7.49
C GLY A 195 1.09 -2.67 8.26
N GLY A 196 1.22 -2.38 9.54
CA GLY A 196 2.15 -3.07 10.43
C GLY A 196 3.60 -2.60 10.30
N SER A 197 4.48 -3.17 11.12
CA SER A 197 5.90 -2.85 11.17
C SER A 197 6.67 -4.08 11.64
N ALA A 198 7.31 -4.78 10.70
CA ALA A 198 8.09 -5.97 11.00
C ALA A 198 9.49 -5.59 11.50
N GLY A 199 9.75 -5.70 12.80
CA GLY A 199 11.09 -5.53 13.37
C GLY A 199 11.60 -4.09 13.37
N ARG A 200 10.71 -3.10 13.18
CA ARG A 200 10.99 -1.67 13.29
C ARG A 200 10.01 -0.98 14.24
N ALA A 201 10.30 0.27 14.56
CA ALA A 201 9.39 1.11 15.34
C ALA A 201 8.07 1.33 14.59
N GLY A 202 7.00 1.55 15.35
CA GLY A 202 5.73 2.05 14.85
C GLY A 202 5.79 3.54 14.47
N ASN A 203 4.80 4.00 13.72
CA ASN A 203 4.52 5.44 13.53
C ASN A 203 3.50 5.96 14.56
N ARG A 204 2.80 5.06 15.28
CA ARG A 204 1.88 5.39 16.37
C ARG A 204 2.30 4.71 17.67
N GLY A 205 2.96 5.49 18.51
CA GLY A 205 3.68 4.93 19.65
C GLY A 205 4.88 4.10 19.17
N PRO A 206 5.54 3.39 20.09
CA PRO A 206 6.80 2.72 19.77
C PRO A 206 6.65 1.48 18.88
N LEU A 207 5.49 0.82 18.88
CA LEU A 207 5.34 -0.54 18.35
C LEU A 207 4.25 -0.71 17.27
N ALA A 208 3.30 0.23 17.18
CA ALA A 208 2.14 0.06 16.32
C ALA A 208 2.20 0.98 15.10
N GLU A 209 1.76 0.43 13.99
CA GLU A 209 1.48 1.18 12.77
C GLU A 209 0.01 1.65 12.81
N PHE A 210 -0.27 2.83 12.25
CA PHE A 210 -1.57 3.51 12.30
C PHE A 210 -2.77 2.65 11.84
N ASN A 211 -2.73 2.07 10.64
CA ASN A 211 -3.83 1.28 10.09
C ASN A 211 -4.15 0.07 10.97
N ILE A 212 -3.12 -0.65 11.41
CA ILE A 212 -3.29 -1.76 12.34
C ILE A 212 -3.80 -1.28 13.69
N LEU A 213 -3.28 -0.18 14.23
CA LEU A 213 -3.69 0.37 15.53
C LEU A 213 -5.15 0.86 15.54
N CYS A 214 -5.63 1.39 14.41
CA CYS A 214 -7.01 1.83 14.26
C CYS A 214 -8.00 0.68 14.47
N ASP A 215 -7.70 -0.52 13.97
CA ASP A 215 -8.52 -1.72 14.18
C ASP A 215 -7.69 -3.02 14.28
N PRO A 216 -7.01 -3.27 15.42
CA PRO A 216 -6.15 -4.44 15.60
C PRO A 216 -6.92 -5.76 15.50
N GLU A 217 -8.18 -5.76 15.92
CA GLU A 217 -9.07 -6.90 15.84
C GLU A 217 -9.43 -7.24 14.39
N ALA A 218 -9.72 -6.24 13.56
CA ALA A 218 -9.90 -6.46 12.12
C ALA A 218 -8.62 -6.96 11.45
N ALA A 219 -7.46 -6.39 11.78
CA ALA A 219 -6.18 -6.85 11.26
C ALA A 219 -5.90 -8.32 11.63
N THR A 220 -6.21 -8.72 12.86
CA THR A 220 -6.11 -10.12 13.31
C THR A 220 -6.99 -11.03 12.46
N ILE A 221 -8.23 -10.62 12.18
CA ILE A 221 -9.16 -11.39 11.34
C ILE A 221 -8.61 -11.57 9.91
N VAL A 222 -8.03 -10.52 9.33
CA VAL A 222 -7.44 -10.58 7.98
C VAL A 222 -6.20 -11.47 7.97
N PHE A 223 -5.29 -11.31 8.93
CA PHE A 223 -4.10 -12.16 9.04
C PHE A 223 -4.44 -13.64 9.29
N ASP A 224 -5.52 -13.93 10.01
CA ASP A 224 -5.95 -15.30 10.29
C ASP A 224 -6.79 -15.92 9.15
N ALA A 225 -7.11 -15.17 8.10
CA ALA A 225 -7.88 -15.68 6.96
C ALA A 225 -7.08 -16.77 6.21
N ASP A 226 -7.76 -17.85 5.82
CA ASP A 226 -7.15 -18.97 5.09
C ASP A 226 -6.97 -18.63 3.60
N ILE A 227 -6.13 -17.62 3.35
CA ILE A 227 -5.76 -17.11 2.03
C ILE A 227 -4.35 -16.49 2.10
N LYS A 228 -3.71 -16.32 0.95
CA LYS A 228 -2.47 -15.54 0.87
C LYS A 228 -2.71 -14.10 1.33
N VAL A 229 -2.02 -13.71 2.39
CA VAL A 229 -1.95 -12.32 2.87
C VAL A 229 -0.51 -11.82 2.73
N VAL A 230 -0.36 -10.61 2.20
CA VAL A 230 0.93 -9.94 2.03
C VAL A 230 0.92 -8.63 2.82
N MET A 231 1.97 -8.38 3.59
CA MET A 231 2.10 -7.19 4.44
C MET A 231 3.23 -6.29 3.95
N ALA A 232 2.86 -5.10 3.46
CA ALA A 232 3.75 -3.98 3.18
C ALA A 232 3.83 -3.06 4.41
N GLY A 233 4.65 -3.44 5.39
CA GLY A 233 4.80 -2.69 6.64
C GLY A 233 5.78 -1.52 6.58
N LEU A 234 5.88 -0.75 7.66
CA LEU A 234 6.82 0.38 7.82
C LEU A 234 8.28 -0.03 7.64
N ASN A 235 8.60 -1.30 7.88
CA ASN A 235 9.94 -1.85 7.65
C ASN A 235 10.39 -1.72 6.20
N VAL A 236 9.47 -1.81 5.23
CA VAL A 236 9.77 -1.60 3.80
C VAL A 236 9.30 -0.22 3.33
N THR A 237 8.12 0.25 3.73
CA THR A 237 7.54 1.49 3.19
C THR A 237 8.33 2.75 3.59
N HIS A 238 9.04 2.74 4.72
CA HIS A 238 9.93 3.84 5.11
C HIS A 238 11.16 3.98 4.22
N SER A 239 11.42 3.04 3.29
CA SER A 239 12.47 3.19 2.28
C SER A 239 12.00 3.94 1.03
N ALA A 240 10.69 3.96 0.75
CA ALA A 240 10.11 4.52 -0.46
C ALA A 240 9.83 6.02 -0.31
N ILE A 241 10.91 6.81 -0.26
CA ILE A 241 10.86 8.25 0.00
C ILE A 241 10.73 9.05 -1.29
N PHE A 242 9.71 9.91 -1.39
CA PHE A 242 9.53 10.84 -2.50
C PHE A 242 10.46 12.04 -2.36
N THR A 243 11.66 11.90 -2.92
CA THR A 243 12.73 12.91 -2.82
C THR A 243 12.49 14.15 -3.69
N GLN A 244 13.20 15.23 -3.38
CA GLN A 244 13.22 16.44 -4.22
C GLN A 244 13.62 16.15 -5.68
N HIS A 245 14.52 15.18 -5.92
CA HIS A 245 14.88 14.77 -7.27
C HIS A 245 13.70 14.13 -8.01
N LEU A 246 12.95 13.26 -7.35
CA LEU A 246 11.72 12.66 -7.90
C LEU A 246 10.64 13.72 -8.13
N HIS A 247 10.54 14.70 -7.24
CA HIS A 247 9.62 15.83 -7.41
C HIS A 247 9.95 16.67 -8.65
N ALA A 248 11.22 16.98 -8.88
CA ALA A 248 11.65 17.67 -10.10
C ALA A 248 11.33 16.84 -11.36
N ARG A 249 11.58 15.52 -11.33
CA ARG A 249 11.20 14.61 -12.42
C ARG A 249 9.69 14.60 -12.67
N LEU A 250 8.88 14.54 -11.60
CA LEU A 250 7.42 14.58 -11.68
C LEU A 250 6.95 15.85 -12.41
N LEU A 251 7.51 17.01 -12.12
CA LEU A 251 7.08 18.28 -12.70
C LEU A 251 7.57 18.48 -14.14
N ASN A 252 8.75 17.98 -14.49
CA ASN A 252 9.32 18.15 -15.83
C ASN A 252 8.69 17.22 -16.87
N GLY A 253 8.24 16.03 -16.47
CA GLY A 253 7.71 15.02 -17.38
C GLY A 253 8.75 14.51 -18.40
N PRO A 254 8.30 13.71 -19.38
CA PRO A 254 9.20 13.07 -20.36
C PRO A 254 9.62 13.99 -21.52
N SER A 255 8.92 15.11 -21.74
CA SER A 255 9.17 16.00 -22.88
C SER A 255 10.21 17.07 -22.58
N SER A 256 11.21 17.21 -23.46
CA SER A 256 12.20 18.29 -23.43
C SER A 256 11.72 19.56 -24.15
N ALA A 257 10.49 19.57 -24.66
CA ALA A 257 9.92 20.75 -25.32
C ALA A 257 9.58 21.82 -24.27
N PRO A 258 9.77 23.12 -24.57
CA PRO A 258 9.37 24.19 -23.66
C PRO A 258 7.84 24.19 -23.52
N THR A 259 7.32 23.54 -22.48
CA THR A 259 5.92 23.60 -22.09
C THR A 259 5.67 24.86 -21.25
N SER A 260 4.41 25.28 -21.18
CA SER A 260 3.95 26.38 -20.33
C SER A 260 3.91 26.03 -18.83
N GLY A 261 4.44 24.87 -18.42
CA GLY A 261 4.43 24.36 -17.05
C GLY A 261 3.95 22.90 -16.95
N PRO A 262 3.91 22.34 -15.72
CA PRO A 262 3.40 21.00 -15.48
C PRO A 262 1.91 20.90 -15.84
N SER A 263 1.49 19.73 -16.33
CA SER A 263 0.07 19.46 -16.59
C SER A 263 -0.78 19.47 -15.31
N PRO A 264 -2.11 19.54 -15.41
CA PRO A 264 -3.00 19.51 -14.25
C PRO A 264 -2.80 18.26 -13.37
N ILE A 265 -2.63 17.07 -13.97
CA ILE A 265 -2.38 15.84 -13.21
C ILE A 265 -1.03 15.86 -12.47
N ARG A 266 0.04 16.38 -13.09
CA ARG A 266 1.35 16.53 -12.42
C ARG A 266 1.29 17.56 -11.30
N THR A 267 0.54 18.64 -11.49
CA THR A 267 0.32 19.68 -10.47
C THR A 267 -0.46 19.12 -9.29
N LEU A 268 -1.52 18.34 -9.55
CA LEU A 268 -2.29 17.62 -8.53
C LEU A 268 -1.37 16.70 -7.72
N LEU A 269 -0.66 15.79 -8.39
CA LEU A 269 0.25 14.83 -7.73
C LEU A 269 1.37 15.54 -6.97
N SER A 270 1.91 16.63 -7.50
CA SER A 270 2.88 17.46 -6.78
C SER A 270 2.30 18.00 -5.49
N SER A 271 1.07 18.53 -5.51
CA SER A 271 0.44 19.07 -4.30
C SER A 271 0.17 17.97 -3.26
N ILE A 272 -0.27 16.80 -3.71
CA ILE A 272 -0.48 15.61 -2.88
C ILE A 272 0.84 15.19 -2.21
N LEU A 273 1.91 15.01 -2.99
CA LEU A 273 3.16 14.45 -2.49
C LEU A 273 4.01 15.44 -1.69
N THR A 274 3.75 16.75 -1.78
CA THR A 274 4.58 17.75 -1.08
C THR A 274 3.92 18.37 0.14
N PHE A 275 2.60 18.27 0.28
CA PHE A 275 1.84 18.96 1.33
C PHE A 275 2.30 18.61 2.76
N PHE A 276 2.74 17.38 3.02
CA PHE A 276 3.23 16.97 4.36
C PHE A 276 4.73 16.83 4.49
N SER A 277 5.50 17.22 3.48
CA SER A 277 6.96 17.17 3.58
C SER A 277 7.48 17.80 4.88
N HIS A 278 6.86 18.91 5.32
CA HIS A 278 7.18 19.55 6.59
C HIS A 278 6.73 18.74 7.82
N THR A 279 5.48 18.23 7.85
CA THR A 279 4.99 17.41 8.98
C THR A 279 5.80 16.12 9.13
N TYR A 280 6.10 15.43 8.03
CA TYR A 280 6.91 14.20 8.09
C TYR A 280 8.35 14.49 8.53
N ALA A 281 8.93 15.62 8.10
CA ALA A 281 10.24 16.05 8.57
C ALA A 281 10.22 16.35 10.08
N SER A 282 9.18 17.02 10.60
CA SER A 282 9.11 17.40 12.01
C SER A 282 8.74 16.26 12.96
N GLU A 283 7.79 15.39 12.57
CA GLU A 283 7.24 14.35 13.43
C GLU A 283 8.01 13.02 13.34
N PHE A 284 8.56 12.69 12.17
CA PHE A 284 9.18 11.38 11.90
C PHE A 284 10.63 11.49 11.41
N GLY A 285 11.16 12.69 11.23
CA GLY A 285 12.54 12.91 10.80
C GLY A 285 12.82 12.56 9.35
N PHE A 286 11.79 12.47 8.49
CA PHE A 286 11.97 12.25 7.05
C PHE A 286 12.40 13.53 6.34
N LEU A 287 13.67 13.87 6.45
CA LEU A 287 14.23 15.11 5.92
C LEU A 287 14.34 15.14 4.38
N LEU A 288 14.32 13.98 3.73
CA LEU A 288 14.48 13.86 2.28
C LEU A 288 13.17 13.99 1.50
N GLY A 289 12.03 13.84 2.18
CA GLY A 289 10.69 13.84 1.59
C GLY A 289 9.77 12.82 2.27
N PRO A 290 8.45 12.83 1.97
CA PRO A 290 7.53 11.90 2.60
C PRO A 290 7.61 10.49 1.98
N PRO A 291 7.36 9.44 2.77
CA PRO A 291 7.15 8.08 2.25
C PRO A 291 5.83 7.96 1.46
N VAL A 292 5.79 7.04 0.49
CA VAL A 292 4.56 6.68 -0.27
C VAL A 292 4.09 5.28 0.10
N HIS A 293 3.54 5.13 1.32
CA HIS A 293 3.33 3.80 1.91
C HIS A 293 2.41 2.91 1.07
N ASP A 294 1.22 3.42 0.75
CA ASP A 294 0.14 2.68 0.11
C ASP A 294 0.47 2.20 -1.30
N SER A 295 1.35 2.94 -1.99
CA SER A 295 1.80 2.59 -3.34
C SER A 295 2.51 1.24 -3.36
N LEU A 296 3.17 0.82 -2.27
CA LEU A 296 3.91 -0.44 -2.24
C LEU A 296 2.98 -1.65 -2.27
N ALA A 297 1.79 -1.56 -1.69
CA ALA A 297 0.80 -2.63 -1.76
C ALA A 297 0.32 -2.86 -3.20
N VAL A 298 0.12 -1.79 -3.97
CA VAL A 298 -0.25 -1.88 -5.40
C VAL A 298 0.95 -2.31 -6.25
N MET A 299 2.16 -1.81 -5.96
CA MET A 299 3.38 -2.21 -6.66
C MET A 299 3.68 -3.69 -6.53
N TYR A 300 3.38 -4.30 -5.37
CA TYR A 300 3.50 -5.74 -5.21
C TYR A 300 2.59 -6.52 -6.17
N LEU A 301 1.38 -6.04 -6.43
CA LEU A 301 0.50 -6.66 -7.43
C LEU A 301 0.99 -6.45 -8.87
N ILE A 302 1.65 -5.33 -9.14
CA ILE A 302 2.22 -5.01 -10.45
C ILE A 302 3.40 -5.95 -10.76
N ASP A 303 4.36 -6.01 -9.85
CA ASP A 303 5.52 -6.90 -9.97
C ASP A 303 6.04 -7.33 -8.58
N PRO A 304 5.68 -8.54 -8.10
CA PRO A 304 6.20 -9.07 -6.84
C PRO A 304 7.73 -9.17 -6.79
N LYS A 305 8.41 -9.21 -7.94
CA LYS A 305 9.88 -9.33 -8.01
C LYS A 305 10.61 -8.03 -7.65
N LEU A 306 9.88 -6.92 -7.52
CA LEU A 306 10.43 -5.70 -6.93
C LEU A 306 10.82 -5.93 -5.47
N PHE A 307 10.20 -6.90 -4.79
CA PHE A 307 10.40 -7.15 -3.38
C PHE A 307 11.28 -8.36 -3.14
N TRP A 308 12.08 -8.30 -2.09
CA TRP A 308 13.02 -9.36 -1.74
C TRP A 308 13.36 -9.29 -0.25
N THR A 309 14.09 -10.30 0.21
CA THR A 309 14.74 -10.30 1.53
C THR A 309 16.13 -10.94 1.41
N TYR A 310 16.97 -10.71 2.42
CA TYR A 310 18.26 -11.38 2.53
C TYR A 310 18.08 -12.78 3.10
N GLU A 311 18.84 -13.77 2.60
CA GLU A 311 18.92 -15.05 3.31
C GLU A 311 19.36 -14.80 4.77
N PRO A 312 18.68 -15.40 5.77
CA PRO A 312 19.09 -15.30 7.15
C PRO A 312 20.52 -15.86 7.27
N ALA A 313 21.45 -15.05 7.77
CA ALA A 313 22.78 -15.54 8.11
C ALA A 313 22.67 -16.46 9.33
N VAL A 314 22.40 -17.74 9.09
CA VAL A 314 22.47 -18.76 10.14
C VAL A 314 23.95 -19.03 10.41
N THR A 315 24.59 -18.15 11.17
CA THR A 315 25.86 -18.52 11.81
C THR A 315 25.50 -19.52 12.91
N ALA A 316 25.61 -20.80 12.60
CA ALA A 316 25.60 -21.84 13.61
C ALA A 316 26.80 -21.58 14.54
N ILE A 317 26.57 -20.87 15.65
CA ILE A 317 27.50 -20.90 16.78
C ILE A 317 27.34 -22.30 17.38
N TYR A 318 27.99 -23.29 16.77
CA TYR A 318 28.28 -24.53 17.46
C TYR A 318 29.12 -24.13 18.67
N GLY A 319 28.48 -24.08 19.84
CA GLY A 319 29.18 -23.93 21.10
C GLY A 319 30.23 -25.02 21.15
N GLN A 320 31.50 -24.65 20.93
CA GLN A 320 32.58 -25.51 21.34
C GLN A 320 32.37 -25.73 22.83
N LYS A 321 32.17 -27.00 23.23
CA LYS A 321 32.27 -27.40 24.62
C LYS A 321 33.66 -27.02 25.09
N HIS A 322 33.79 -25.83 25.67
CA HIS A 322 34.97 -25.48 26.42
C HIS A 322 34.98 -26.40 27.64
N SER A 323 35.80 -27.45 27.57
CA SER A 323 36.27 -28.15 28.75
C SER A 323 36.84 -27.10 29.71
N ASN A 324 36.31 -27.06 30.94
CA ASN A 324 36.79 -26.21 32.01
C ASN A 324 38.31 -26.35 32.16
N ALA A 325 39.04 -25.34 31.66
CA ALA A 325 40.42 -25.08 32.04
C ALA A 325 40.49 -23.62 32.46
N SER A 326 40.74 -23.43 33.75
CA SER A 326 40.92 -22.14 34.39
C SER A 326 42.10 -21.38 33.79
N SER A 327 41.83 -20.29 33.09
CA SER A 327 42.82 -19.24 32.86
C SER A 327 42.13 -17.89 32.83
N LYS A 328 42.44 -17.06 33.83
CA LYS A 328 42.04 -15.65 33.90
C LYS A 328 42.61 -14.93 32.67
N SER A 329 41.74 -14.40 31.79
CA SER A 329 42.15 -13.36 30.85
C SER A 329 41.19 -12.17 30.88
N ARG A 330 41.81 -11.02 31.13
CA ARG A 330 41.38 -9.62 31.13
C ARG A 330 40.33 -9.26 30.06
N MET A 331 39.33 -8.45 30.43
CA MET A 331 38.41 -7.81 29.47
C MET A 331 39.18 -6.84 28.55
N PRO A 332 38.87 -6.76 27.24
CA PRO A 332 39.37 -5.69 26.39
C PRO A 332 38.52 -4.43 26.56
N THR A 333 39.21 -3.32 26.76
CA THR A 333 38.71 -1.94 26.84
C THR A 333 38.26 -1.39 25.49
N GLU A 334 37.28 -0.48 25.54
CA GLU A 334 36.90 0.45 24.47
C GLU A 334 38.13 1.12 23.84
N GLN A 335 38.27 1.03 22.52
CA GLN A 335 38.82 2.07 21.62
C GLN A 335 39.08 1.49 20.22
N ALA A 336 38.26 1.89 19.25
CA ALA A 336 38.67 2.18 17.87
C ALA A 336 37.46 2.74 17.10
N VAL A 337 37.20 4.04 17.29
CA VAL A 337 36.48 4.84 16.30
C VAL A 337 37.55 5.32 15.32
N SER A 338 37.52 4.86 14.06
CA SER A 338 38.35 5.42 13.00
C SER A 338 37.49 6.25 12.06
N GLU A 339 37.84 7.53 12.02
CA GLU A 339 37.33 8.59 11.14
C GLU A 339 37.40 8.18 9.65
N ILE A 340 36.34 8.48 8.90
CA ILE A 340 36.35 8.44 7.43
C ILE A 340 36.42 9.90 6.95
N VAL A 341 37.52 10.25 6.29
CA VAL A 341 37.71 11.51 5.54
C VAL A 341 37.40 11.23 4.07
N PRO A 342 36.71 12.13 3.35
CA PRO A 342 36.31 11.90 1.96
C PRO A 342 37.41 12.31 0.99
N ASN A 343 37.68 11.49 -0.02
CA ASN A 343 38.33 11.94 -1.25
C ASN A 343 37.46 11.54 -2.45
N GLY A 344 37.07 12.55 -3.23
CA GLY A 344 36.53 12.37 -4.57
C GLY A 344 37.64 11.93 -5.55
N ASP A 345 37.28 11.23 -6.61
CA ASP A 345 36.89 11.82 -7.89
C ASP A 345 36.39 10.71 -8.84
N VAL A 346 35.68 11.15 -9.86
CA VAL A 346 34.82 10.45 -10.83
C VAL A 346 35.61 9.55 -11.79
N ASP A 347 35.05 8.41 -12.18
CA ASP A 347 35.29 7.84 -13.52
C ASP A 347 34.03 7.18 -14.10
N ASP A 348 33.76 7.52 -15.36
CA ASP A 348 32.62 7.15 -16.17
C ASP A 348 32.79 5.73 -16.74
N GLY A 349 31.85 4.84 -16.45
CA GLY A 349 31.89 3.47 -16.97
C GLY A 349 30.51 2.83 -17.01
N HIS A 350 29.89 2.85 -18.20
CA HIS A 350 28.71 2.06 -18.51
C HIS A 350 28.94 0.56 -18.23
N THR A 351 28.27 0.02 -17.21
CA THR A 351 28.00 -1.41 -17.12
C THR A 351 26.60 -1.65 -16.56
N SER A 352 25.76 -2.26 -17.39
CA SER A 352 24.51 -2.91 -17.00
C SER A 352 24.80 -3.98 -15.94
N GLY A 353 24.27 -3.82 -14.74
CA GLY A 353 24.44 -4.80 -13.66
C GLY A 353 23.41 -4.59 -12.56
N LEU A 354 22.73 -5.67 -12.19
CA LEU A 354 21.84 -5.75 -11.03
C LEU A 354 22.48 -5.08 -9.80
N ALA A 355 21.68 -4.30 -9.07
CA ALA A 355 22.08 -3.64 -7.82
C ALA A 355 22.80 -4.63 -6.89
N ARG A 356 24.04 -4.30 -6.52
CA ARG A 356 24.84 -5.05 -5.55
C ARG A 356 24.66 -4.45 -4.15
N SER A 357 24.50 -5.33 -3.17
CA SER A 357 24.44 -5.02 -1.75
C SER A 357 25.71 -4.31 -1.26
N VAL A 358 25.55 -3.38 -0.31
CA VAL A 358 26.63 -2.73 0.46
C VAL A 358 27.35 -3.74 1.37
N ASP A 359 26.68 -4.85 1.71
CA ASP A 359 27.24 -6.05 2.34
C ASP A 359 27.37 -7.15 1.27
N GLY A 360 28.58 -7.32 0.72
CA GLY A 360 28.85 -8.32 -0.32
C GLY A 360 28.44 -9.75 0.08
N ASP A 361 27.89 -10.48 -0.90
CA ASP A 361 27.71 -11.95 -0.96
C ASP A 361 26.47 -12.65 -0.38
N ARG A 362 25.41 -11.97 0.06
CA ARG A 362 24.14 -12.67 0.37
C ARG A 362 23.23 -12.80 -0.86
N PRO A 363 22.75 -14.00 -1.21
CA PRO A 363 21.77 -14.16 -2.28
C PRO A 363 20.44 -13.47 -1.89
N LEU A 364 19.88 -12.73 -2.85
CA LEU A 364 18.57 -12.10 -2.73
C LEU A 364 17.51 -13.19 -2.96
N VAL A 365 16.56 -13.34 -2.04
CA VAL A 365 15.47 -14.30 -2.15
C VAL A 365 14.11 -13.61 -2.14
N PRO A 366 13.06 -14.21 -2.70
CA PRO A 366 11.70 -13.65 -2.64
C PRO A 366 11.25 -13.44 -1.18
N PRO A 367 10.26 -12.54 -0.95
CA PRO A 367 9.67 -12.33 0.37
C PRO A 367 9.25 -13.65 1.03
N GLN A 368 9.44 -13.71 2.35
CA GLN A 368 9.20 -14.93 3.11
C GLN A 368 7.88 -14.88 3.87
N ARG A 369 7.33 -16.07 4.11
CA ARG A 369 6.14 -16.25 4.94
C ARG A 369 6.52 -16.52 6.38
N TYR A 370 5.80 -15.88 7.29
CA TYR A 370 5.96 -16.01 8.73
C TYR A 370 4.60 -16.20 9.40
N GLN A 371 4.64 -16.70 10.63
CA GLN A 371 3.49 -16.56 11.51
C GLN A 371 3.49 -15.14 12.08
N VAL A 372 2.39 -14.42 11.88
CA VAL A 372 2.21 -13.03 12.30
C VAL A 372 0.95 -12.93 13.14
N ARG A 373 1.04 -12.24 14.27
CA ARG A 373 -0.07 -11.94 15.18
C ARG A 373 -0.15 -10.45 15.44
N VAL A 374 -1.33 -9.97 15.80
CA VAL A 374 -1.55 -8.59 16.22
C VAL A 374 -1.90 -8.58 17.71
N GLU A 375 -1.33 -7.66 18.47
CA GLU A 375 -1.69 -7.46 19.87
C GLU A 375 -2.97 -6.62 19.98
N CYS A 376 -4.04 -7.22 20.49
CA CYS A 376 -5.36 -6.57 20.61
C CYS A 376 -5.67 -6.07 22.03
N SER A 377 -4.80 -6.30 23.02
CA SER A 377 -5.05 -5.92 24.40
C SER A 377 -5.15 -4.40 24.54
N SER A 378 -6.39 -3.92 24.60
CA SER A 378 -6.72 -2.50 24.70
C SER A 378 -6.08 -1.85 25.93
N GLY A 379 -5.40 -0.72 25.72
CA GLY A 379 -4.70 0.03 26.77
C GLY A 379 -3.28 -0.48 27.06
N SER A 380 -2.79 -1.50 26.36
CA SER A 380 -1.40 -1.93 26.46
C SER A 380 -0.47 -1.06 25.60
N LEU A 381 0.80 -0.94 25.99
CA LEU A 381 1.80 -0.21 25.19
C LEU A 381 2.13 -0.90 23.86
N ALA A 382 1.73 -2.16 23.71
CA ALA A 382 1.95 -2.97 22.52
C ALA A 382 0.68 -3.13 21.69
N GLU A 383 -0.44 -2.51 22.06
CA GLU A 383 -1.68 -2.57 21.30
C GLU A 383 -1.44 -2.15 19.84
N GLY A 384 -1.93 -2.97 18.90
CA GLY A 384 -1.71 -2.77 17.47
C GLY A 384 -0.32 -3.19 16.96
N ALA A 385 0.57 -3.70 17.82
CA ALA A 385 1.86 -4.22 17.39
C ALA A 385 1.67 -5.46 16.50
N THR A 386 2.40 -5.49 15.38
CA THR A 386 2.48 -6.66 14.51
C THR A 386 3.69 -7.49 14.91
N VAL A 387 3.43 -8.67 15.47
CA VAL A 387 4.45 -9.56 16.02
C VAL A 387 4.70 -10.68 15.02
N VAL A 388 5.89 -10.71 14.44
CA VAL A 388 6.31 -11.74 13.48
C VAL A 388 7.18 -12.77 14.20
N ASP A 389 7.03 -14.05 13.85
CA ASP A 389 7.87 -15.12 14.38
C ASP A 389 9.00 -15.48 13.38
N TRP A 390 10.04 -14.64 13.32
CA TRP A 390 11.19 -14.84 12.42
C TRP A 390 11.92 -16.16 12.64
N TRP A 391 11.89 -16.69 13.87
CA TRP A 391 12.65 -17.87 14.26
C TRP A 391 11.81 -19.14 14.33
N ASN A 392 10.52 -19.07 13.98
CA ASN A 392 9.58 -20.20 14.03
C ASN A 392 9.50 -20.84 15.43
N ASN A 393 9.55 -20.00 16.48
CA ASN A 393 9.55 -20.41 17.89
C ASN A 393 8.15 -20.78 18.42
N TRP A 394 7.07 -20.31 17.77
CA TRP A 394 5.70 -20.55 18.23
C TRP A 394 5.16 -21.94 17.85
N GLY A 395 5.83 -22.61 16.90
CA GLY A 395 5.37 -23.86 16.32
C GLY A 395 4.24 -23.66 15.31
N LEU A 396 4.21 -24.51 14.30
CA LEU A 396 3.17 -24.51 13.27
C LEU A 396 2.18 -25.64 13.54
N GLU A 397 0.89 -25.34 13.43
CA GLU A 397 -0.17 -26.34 13.39
C GLU A 397 -0.27 -26.98 12.00
N HIS A 398 0.06 -26.23 10.94
CA HIS A 398 0.12 -26.69 9.54
C HIS A 398 1.00 -25.78 8.65
N ASP A 399 1.33 -26.24 7.45
CA ASP A 399 2.15 -25.48 6.47
C ASP A 399 1.35 -24.51 5.58
N GLY A 400 0.02 -24.48 5.74
CA GLY A 400 -0.92 -23.61 5.00
C GLY A 400 -0.96 -22.15 5.44
N TRP A 401 -1.87 -21.38 4.83
CA TRP A 401 -2.20 -20.00 5.19
C TRP A 401 -3.15 -19.95 6.41
N GLY A 402 -3.44 -18.75 6.90
CA GLY A 402 -4.37 -18.56 8.02
C GLY A 402 -3.83 -19.03 9.37
N ARG A 403 -4.69 -18.93 10.38
CA ARG A 403 -4.34 -19.16 11.79
C ARG A 403 -3.68 -20.52 12.02
N GLY A 404 -2.54 -20.52 12.71
CA GLY A 404 -1.78 -21.74 13.02
C GLY A 404 -0.71 -22.09 11.98
N GLY A 405 -0.74 -21.48 10.80
CA GLY A 405 0.33 -21.58 9.80
C GLY A 405 1.19 -20.32 9.67
N LYS A 406 2.05 -20.32 8.65
CA LYS A 406 2.78 -19.11 8.21
C LYS A 406 1.83 -18.23 7.40
N ASN A 407 1.03 -17.45 8.10
CA ASN A 407 -0.16 -16.79 7.58
C ASN A 407 0.09 -15.51 6.78
N VAL A 408 1.28 -14.90 6.88
CA VAL A 408 1.56 -13.63 6.19
C VAL A 408 2.91 -13.71 5.48
N GLU A 409 2.94 -13.30 4.22
CA GLU A 409 4.16 -12.96 3.49
C GLU A 409 4.56 -11.52 3.84
N VAL A 410 5.75 -11.33 4.41
CA VAL A 410 6.21 -10.01 4.88
C VAL A 410 7.18 -9.44 3.86
N LEU A 411 6.89 -8.24 3.37
CA LEU A 411 7.79 -7.52 2.46
C LEU A 411 8.87 -6.83 3.30
N GLU A 412 10.14 -7.09 3.01
CA GLU A 412 11.28 -6.60 3.80
C GLU A 412 12.08 -5.53 3.06
N GLU A 413 12.39 -5.76 1.78
CA GLU A 413 13.15 -4.85 0.92
C GLU A 413 12.45 -4.64 -0.42
N VAL A 414 12.79 -3.55 -1.11
CA VAL A 414 12.22 -3.17 -2.42
C VAL A 414 13.27 -2.57 -3.35
N ASP A 415 13.21 -2.90 -4.64
CA ASP A 415 13.96 -2.26 -5.71
C ASP A 415 13.37 -0.86 -6.00
N LEU A 416 13.89 0.14 -5.29
CA LEU A 416 13.39 1.52 -5.36
C LEU A 416 13.56 2.15 -6.74
N GLU A 417 14.64 1.82 -7.47
CA GLU A 417 14.89 2.38 -8.80
C GLU A 417 13.78 1.95 -9.76
N LYS A 418 13.49 0.64 -9.83
CA LYS A 418 12.42 0.12 -10.67
C LYS A 418 11.05 0.57 -10.19
N MET A 419 10.80 0.57 -8.89
CA MET A 419 9.53 1.04 -8.33
C MET A 419 9.22 2.48 -8.75
N TRP A 420 10.19 3.40 -8.64
CA TRP A 420 10.01 4.79 -9.07
C TRP A 420 9.95 4.95 -10.58
N ALA A 421 10.65 4.13 -11.35
CA ALA A 421 10.51 4.10 -12.81
C ALA A 421 9.08 3.72 -13.21
N THR A 422 8.54 2.63 -12.67
CA THR A 422 7.15 2.20 -12.88
C THR A 422 6.16 3.27 -12.44
N PHE A 423 6.37 3.91 -11.29
CA PHE A 423 5.51 5.01 -10.84
C PHE A 423 5.47 6.15 -11.85
N MET A 424 6.63 6.60 -12.34
CA MET A 424 6.71 7.70 -13.32
C MET A 424 6.10 7.30 -14.68
N GLU A 425 6.29 6.06 -15.13
CA GLU A 425 5.62 5.55 -16.35
C GLU A 425 4.10 5.60 -16.23
N VAL A 426 3.56 5.29 -15.05
CA VAL A 426 2.12 5.40 -14.80
C VAL A 426 1.66 6.87 -14.80
N VAL A 427 2.45 7.78 -14.24
CA VAL A 427 2.16 9.22 -14.31
C VAL A 427 2.11 9.70 -15.76
N ASP A 428 3.13 9.35 -16.55
CA ASP A 428 3.23 9.72 -17.97
C ASP A 428 2.04 9.18 -18.77
N ARG A 429 1.62 7.95 -18.47
CA ARG A 429 0.44 7.33 -19.07
C ARG A 429 -0.86 8.05 -18.69
N ALA A 430 -1.03 8.38 -17.41
CA ALA A 430 -2.20 9.11 -16.93
C ALA A 430 -2.29 10.51 -17.59
N GLU A 431 -1.15 11.20 -17.71
CA GLU A 431 -1.05 12.47 -18.43
C GLU A 431 -1.45 12.32 -19.89
N GLY A 432 -0.90 11.35 -20.62
CA GLY A 432 -1.24 11.15 -22.03
C GLY A 432 -2.72 10.80 -22.28
N ILE A 433 -3.41 10.23 -21.29
CA ILE A 433 -4.86 9.95 -21.36
C ILE A 433 -5.69 11.19 -21.03
N LEU A 434 -5.34 11.90 -19.96
CA LEU A 434 -6.12 13.02 -19.42
C LEU A 434 -5.86 14.35 -20.12
N HIS A 435 -4.64 14.53 -20.61
CA HIS A 435 -4.12 15.76 -21.18
C HIS A 435 -3.28 15.45 -22.43
N PRO A 436 -3.88 14.89 -23.49
CA PRO A 436 -3.17 14.44 -24.69
C PRO A 436 -2.45 15.57 -25.46
N ASP A 437 -2.83 16.82 -25.19
CA ASP A 437 -2.23 18.02 -25.81
C ASP A 437 -1.02 18.57 -25.04
N HIS A 438 -0.71 18.01 -23.86
CA HIS A 438 0.47 18.30 -23.04
C HIS A 438 1.58 17.29 -23.33
#